data_AF-A0A7S4IZG6-F1
#
_entry.id   AF-A0A7S4IZG6-F1
#
_cell.length_a   1.000
_cell.length_b   1.000
_cell.length_c   1.000
_cell.angle_alpha   90.00
_cell.angle_beta   90.00
_cell.angle_gamma   90.00
#
_symmetry.space_group_name_H-M   'P 1'
#
loop_
_entity.id
_entity.type
_entity.pdbx_description
1 polymer ?
#
loop_
_entity_poly.entity_id
_entity_poly.type
_entity_poly.pdbx_seq_one_letter_code
_entity_poly.pdbx_strand_id
1 'polypeptide(L)'
;FITEVCEDYGFAGQTAWTAVNYFDRFLGKAIQTPKRRIELVSLSCLLVAAKFLECRSPSLEDLCTLSQNRLTKEDFMRFELKVLAQLEWQLAVPSPHAFLFHTVHMMSTHCQGHALQGRLQLLLKRAEFFVDLSAFEYSFLNLPLGTI
;
A
#
# COMPACT_ATOMS: atom_id res chain seq x y z
N PHE A 1 -4.74 -11.51 0.14
CA PHE A 1 -3.77 -11.51 1.25
C PHE A 1 -3.36 -10.11 1.70
N ILE A 2 -2.43 -9.37 1.07
CA ILE A 2 -2.02 -8.04 1.60
C ILE A 2 -3.23 -7.09 1.75
N THR A 3 -4.04 -6.95 0.70
CA THR A 3 -5.23 -6.08 0.73
C THR A 3 -6.26 -6.53 1.77
N GLU A 4 -6.53 -7.82 1.83
CA GLU A 4 -7.44 -8.43 2.82
C GLU A 4 -6.99 -8.15 4.26
N VAL A 5 -5.69 -8.32 4.55
CA VAL A 5 -5.13 -7.98 5.87
C VAL A 5 -5.25 -6.48 6.14
N CYS A 6 -5.00 -5.61 5.15
CA CYS A 6 -5.21 -4.17 5.30
C CYS A 6 -6.67 -3.81 5.60
N GLU A 7 -7.63 -4.48 4.96
CA GLU A 7 -9.07 -4.31 5.22
C GLU A 7 -9.44 -4.74 6.65
N ASP A 8 -8.92 -5.87 7.14
CA ASP A 8 -9.12 -6.35 8.51
C ASP A 8 -8.60 -5.35 9.56
N TYR A 9 -7.48 -4.68 9.27
CA TYR A 9 -6.92 -3.62 10.12
C TYR A 9 -7.56 -2.24 9.90
N GLY A 10 -8.43 -2.07 8.90
CA GLY A 10 -9.05 -0.80 8.56
C GLY A 10 -8.08 0.25 7.99
N PHE A 11 -6.99 -0.18 7.36
CA PHE A 11 -6.02 0.71 6.72
C PHE A 11 -6.56 1.33 5.43
N ALA A 12 -5.99 2.47 5.04
CA ALA A 12 -6.36 3.13 3.79
C ALA A 12 -5.94 2.31 2.56
N GLY A 13 -6.69 2.43 1.46
CA GLY A 13 -6.34 1.79 0.16
C GLY A 13 -4.93 2.16 -0.31
N GLN A 14 -4.51 3.40 -0.06
CA GLN A 14 -3.13 3.85 -0.31
C GLN A 14 -2.07 3.01 0.45
N THR A 15 -2.35 2.58 1.68
CA THR A 15 -1.44 1.76 2.48
C THR A 15 -1.34 0.36 1.90
N ALA A 16 -2.46 -0.24 1.50
CA ALA A 16 -2.49 -1.52 0.81
C ALA A 16 -1.71 -1.46 -0.52
N TRP A 17 -1.96 -0.44 -1.34
CA TRP A 17 -1.23 -0.21 -2.59
C TRP A 17 0.28 -0.07 -2.37
N THR A 18 0.67 0.72 -1.36
CA THR A 18 2.08 0.93 -1.03
C THR A 18 2.75 -0.35 -0.54
N ALA A 19 2.05 -1.15 0.27
CA ALA A 19 2.53 -2.46 0.70
C ALA A 19 2.74 -3.43 -0.46
N VAL A 20 1.82 -3.46 -1.43
CA VAL A 20 1.95 -4.24 -2.68
C VAL A 20 3.14 -3.74 -3.50
N ASN A 21 3.29 -2.41 -3.66
CA ASN A 21 4.43 -1.84 -4.37
C ASN A 21 5.78 -2.24 -3.74
N TYR A 22 5.87 -2.21 -2.40
CA TYR A 22 7.06 -2.66 -1.68
C TYR A 22 7.33 -4.15 -1.89
N PHE A 23 6.27 -4.96 -1.87
CA PHE A 23 6.36 -6.40 -2.09
C PHE A 23 6.87 -6.72 -3.50
N ASP A 24 6.33 -6.08 -4.54
CA ASP A 24 6.75 -6.28 -5.93
C ASP A 24 8.19 -5.83 -6.15
N ARG A 25 8.58 -4.66 -5.65
CA ARG A 25 9.97 -4.16 -5.74
C ARG A 25 10.95 -5.06 -4.99
N PHE A 26 10.53 -5.61 -3.85
CA PHE A 26 11.34 -6.56 -3.10
C PHE A 26 11.60 -7.83 -3.92
N LEU A 27 10.54 -8.40 -4.51
CA LEU A 27 10.63 -9.61 -5.32
C LEU A 27 11.39 -9.39 -6.62
N GLY A 28 11.22 -8.26 -7.30
CA GLY A 28 11.92 -7.94 -8.54
C GLY A 28 13.45 -7.93 -8.40
N LYS A 29 13.96 -7.61 -7.20
CA LYS A 29 15.39 -7.64 -6.88
C LYS A 29 15.82 -8.95 -6.17
N ALA A 30 14.90 -9.82 -5.74
CA ALA A 30 15.21 -11.03 -4.98
C ALA A 30 15.25 -12.25 -5.90
N ILE A 31 16.46 -12.75 -6.19
CA ILE A 31 16.70 -13.77 -7.23
C ILE A 31 15.95 -15.09 -6.98
N GLN A 32 15.74 -15.51 -5.72
CA GLN A 32 14.88 -16.66 -5.37
C GLN A 32 14.36 -16.52 -3.94
N THR A 33 13.07 -16.23 -3.79
CA THR A 33 12.41 -16.22 -2.47
C THR A 33 11.57 -17.50 -2.33
N PRO A 34 11.88 -18.41 -1.38
CA PRO A 34 11.09 -19.62 -1.17
C PRO A 34 9.62 -19.26 -0.92
N LYS A 35 8.67 -20.05 -1.44
CA LYS A 35 7.22 -19.85 -1.18
C LYS A 35 6.92 -19.68 0.31
N ARG A 36 7.62 -20.43 1.17
CA ARG A 36 7.49 -20.37 2.63
C ARG A 36 7.88 -19.02 3.25
N ARG A 37 8.62 -18.18 2.53
CA ARG A 37 9.02 -16.83 2.97
C ARG A 37 8.17 -15.72 2.36
N ILE A 38 7.25 -16.04 1.44
CA ILE A 38 6.39 -15.04 0.81
C ILE A 38 5.49 -14.38 1.85
N GLU A 39 4.85 -15.16 2.72
CA GLU A 39 3.99 -14.63 3.80
C GLU A 39 4.76 -13.64 4.70
N LEU A 40 5.99 -14.00 5.11
CA LEU A 40 6.85 -13.13 5.91
C LEU A 40 7.21 -11.83 5.19
N VAL A 41 7.57 -11.90 3.90
CA VAL A 41 7.87 -10.72 3.10
C VAL A 41 6.62 -9.84 2.95
N SER A 42 5.47 -10.43 2.61
CA SER A 42 4.20 -9.71 2.46
C SER A 42 3.81 -8.95 3.73
N LEU A 43 3.83 -9.62 4.88
CA LEU A 43 3.51 -9.00 6.17
C LEU A 43 4.57 -7.99 6.61
N SER A 44 5.85 -8.19 6.26
CA SER A 44 6.90 -7.20 6.55
C SER A 44 6.77 -5.95 5.68
N CYS A 45 6.41 -6.09 4.40
CA CYS A 45 6.10 -4.97 3.51
C CYS A 45 4.87 -4.19 4.02
N LEU A 46 3.83 -4.89 4.47
CA LEU A 46 2.65 -4.29 5.10
C LEU A 46 3.01 -3.55 6.40
N LEU A 47 3.85 -4.14 7.26
CA LEU A 47 4.34 -3.50 8.48
C LEU A 47 5.08 -2.19 8.17
N VAL A 48 5.98 -2.20 7.18
CA VAL A 48 6.72 -0.99 6.75
C VAL A 48 5.77 0.06 6.18
N ALA A 49 4.80 -0.33 5.35
CA ALA A 49 3.81 0.60 4.80
C ALA A 49 2.93 1.21 5.89
N ALA A 50 2.42 0.40 6.82
CA ALA A 50 1.61 0.86 7.94
C ALA A 50 2.39 1.82 8.85
N LYS A 51 3.66 1.53 9.16
CA LYS A 51 4.52 2.46 9.93
C LYS A 51 4.78 3.79 9.21
N PHE A 52 4.75 3.78 7.87
CA PHE A 52 5.02 4.96 7.06
C PHE A 52 3.80 5.86 6.84
N LEU A 53 2.61 5.26 6.70
CA LEU A 53 1.40 5.97 6.27
C LEU A 53 0.30 6.05 7.34
N GLU A 54 0.24 5.09 8.26
CA GLU A 54 -0.86 4.99 9.22
C GLU A 54 -0.48 5.60 10.57
N CYS A 55 -1.48 6.17 11.26
CA CYS A 55 -1.28 6.66 12.63
C CYS A 55 -0.96 5.53 13.63
N ARG A 56 -1.43 4.30 13.33
CA ARG A 56 -1.26 3.12 14.19
C ARG A 56 -0.89 1.92 13.33
N SER A 57 0.36 1.47 13.46
CA SER A 57 0.82 0.23 12.85
C SER A 57 0.44 -0.99 13.71
N PRO A 58 0.28 -2.19 13.13
CA PRO A 58 0.03 -3.40 13.91
C PRO A 58 1.24 -3.73 14.77
N SER A 59 1.00 -4.31 15.96
CA SER A 59 2.12 -4.75 16.80
C SER A 59 2.75 -6.03 16.24
N LEU A 60 4.01 -6.31 16.60
CA LEU A 60 4.65 -7.57 16.21
C LEU A 60 3.93 -8.78 16.81
N GLU A 61 3.25 -8.62 17.94
CA GLU A 61 2.44 -9.68 18.57
C GLU A 61 1.22 -10.00 17.70
N ASP A 62 0.50 -8.97 17.25
CA ASP A 62 -0.66 -9.14 16.38
C ASP A 62 -0.28 -9.84 15.07
N LEU A 63 0.86 -9.47 14.48
CA LEU A 63 1.36 -10.09 13.26
C LEU A 63 1.79 -11.55 13.47
N CYS A 64 2.40 -11.87 14.61
CA CYS A 64 2.69 -13.26 14.99
C CYS A 64 1.38 -14.07 15.11
N THR A 65 0.36 -13.52 15.78
CA THR A 65 -0.95 -14.16 15.92
C THR A 65 -1.64 -14.36 14.57
N LEU A 66 -1.60 -13.35 13.69
CA LEU A 66 -2.13 -13.41 12.33
C LEU A 66 -1.48 -14.54 11.52
N SER A 67 -0.17 -14.73 11.67
CA SER A 67 0.58 -15.82 11.03
C SER A 67 0.39 -17.20 11.68
N GLN A 68 -0.55 -17.34 12.64
CA GLN A 68 -0.75 -18.54 13.45
C GLN A 68 0.53 -19.00 14.16
N ASN A 69 1.34 -18.03 14.64
CA ASN A 69 2.63 -18.25 15.29
C ASN A 69 3.66 -19.03 14.43
N ARG A 70 3.50 -19.04 13.11
CA ARG A 70 4.52 -19.61 12.20
C ARG A 70 5.72 -18.68 12.03
N LEU A 71 5.53 -17.38 12.24
CA LEU A 71 6.53 -16.34 12.12
C LEU A 71 6.81 -15.73 13.50
N THR A 72 8.08 -15.47 13.82
CA THR A 72 8.46 -14.90 15.10
C THR A 72 8.70 -13.39 15.02
N LYS A 73 8.75 -12.73 16.19
CA LYS A 73 9.10 -11.31 16.26
C LYS A 73 10.49 -11.04 15.68
N GLU A 74 11.45 -11.93 15.90
CA GLU A 74 12.80 -11.78 15.33
C GLU A 74 12.78 -11.86 13.80
N ASP A 75 11.92 -12.69 13.22
CA ASP A 75 11.76 -12.76 11.77
C ASP A 75 11.26 -11.43 11.20
N PHE A 76 10.23 -10.85 11.82
CA PHE A 76 9.71 -9.54 11.42
C PHE A 76 10.74 -8.42 11.56
N MET A 77 11.47 -8.36 12.68
CA MET A 77 12.53 -7.34 12.86
C MET A 77 13.63 -7.46 11.81
N ARG A 78 14.06 -8.69 11.50
CA ARG A 78 15.08 -8.94 10.47
C ARG A 78 14.57 -8.59 9.07
N PHE A 79 13.33 -8.97 8.76
CA PHE A 79 12.77 -8.72 7.43
C PHE A 79 12.34 -7.27 7.22
N GLU A 80 11.94 -6.55 8.26
CA GLU A 80 11.71 -5.11 8.18
C GLU A 80 12.97 -4.40 7.68
N LEU A 81 14.12 -4.64 8.33
CA LEU A 81 15.41 -4.07 7.89
C LEU A 81 15.79 -4.53 6.48
N LYS A 82 15.53 -5.80 6.15
CA LYS A 82 15.84 -6.34 4.83
C LYS A 82 14.99 -5.70 3.72
N VAL A 83 13.71 -5.46 3.99
CA VAL A 83 12.78 -4.77 3.08
C VAL A 83 13.28 -3.34 2.88
N LEU A 84 13.57 -2.61 3.95
CA LEU A 84 14.10 -1.24 3.87
C LEU A 84 15.40 -1.16 3.05
N ALA A 85 16.34 -2.08 3.30
CA ALA A 85 17.59 -2.16 2.55
C ALA A 85 17.37 -2.46 1.06
N GLN A 86 16.48 -3.39 0.73
CA GLN A 86 16.16 -3.78 -0.65
C GLN A 86 15.47 -2.64 -1.43
N LEU A 87 14.63 -1.87 -0.73
CA LEU A 87 13.97 -0.68 -1.27
C LEU A 87 14.89 0.54 -1.31
N GLU A 88 16.13 0.43 -0.81
CA GLU A 88 17.09 1.54 -0.69
C GLU A 88 16.48 2.74 0.05
N TRP A 89 15.62 2.47 1.04
CA TRP A 89 14.88 3.48 1.79
C TRP A 89 13.96 4.39 0.96
N GLN A 90 13.72 4.06 -0.31
CA GLN A 90 12.80 4.79 -1.18
C GLN A 90 11.36 4.37 -0.91
N LEU A 91 10.80 4.88 0.20
CA LEU A 91 9.45 4.60 0.70
C LEU A 91 8.38 5.55 0.12
N ALA A 92 8.76 6.80 -0.18
CA ALA A 92 7.87 7.80 -0.75
C ALA A 92 7.62 7.50 -2.25
N VAL A 93 6.82 6.47 -2.53
CA VAL A 93 6.45 6.10 -3.88
C VAL A 93 5.22 6.92 -4.30
N PRO A 94 5.25 7.61 -5.45
CA PRO A 94 4.07 8.28 -5.95
C PRO A 94 2.96 7.26 -6.17
N SER A 95 1.78 7.51 -5.60
CA SER A 95 0.61 6.64 -5.74
C SER A 95 -0.40 7.28 -6.71
N PRO A 96 -1.20 6.48 -7.44
CA PRO A 96 -2.29 7.05 -8.26
C PRO A 96 -3.29 7.82 -7.41
N HIS A 97 -3.48 7.40 -6.15
CA HIS A 97 -4.23 8.12 -5.13
C HIS A 97 -3.75 9.57 -4.94
N ALA A 98 -2.43 9.80 -4.88
CA ALA A 98 -1.87 11.14 -4.76
C ALA A 98 -2.19 12.01 -5.99
N PHE A 99 -2.20 11.41 -7.18
CA PHE A 99 -2.55 12.12 -8.42
C PHE A 99 -4.05 12.47 -8.49
N LEU A 100 -4.93 11.54 -8.09
CA LEU A 100 -6.37 11.78 -7.97
C LEU A 100 -6.66 12.91 -6.96
N PHE A 101 -6.03 12.87 -5.79
CA PHE A 101 -6.23 13.90 -4.78
C PHE A 101 -5.76 15.27 -5.28
N HIS A 102 -4.59 15.32 -5.93
CA HIS A 102 -4.06 16.56 -6.50
C HIS A 102 -4.98 17.13 -7.59
N THR A 103 -5.47 16.31 -8.52
CA THR A 103 -6.37 16.76 -9.59
C THR A 103 -7.70 17.27 -9.05
N VAL A 104 -8.31 16.58 -8.08
CA VAL A 104 -9.55 17.04 -7.42
C VAL A 104 -9.33 18.34 -6.64
N HIS A 105 -8.20 18.48 -5.94
CA HIS A 105 -7.86 19.71 -5.26
C HIS A 105 -7.72 20.89 -6.24
N MET A 106 -6.99 20.69 -7.35
CA MET A 106 -6.86 21.70 -8.41
C MET A 106 -8.22 22.12 -8.97
N MET A 107 -9.12 21.16 -9.26
CA MET A 107 -10.49 21.45 -9.71
C MET A 107 -11.29 22.24 -8.68
N SER A 108 -11.12 21.93 -7.39
CA SER A 108 -11.82 22.60 -6.28
C SER A 108 -11.36 24.06 -6.11
N THR A 109 -10.07 24.35 -6.33
CA THR A 109 -9.55 25.72 -6.28
C THR A 109 -10.03 26.61 -7.43
N HIS A 110 -10.29 26.02 -8.61
CA HIS A 110 -10.75 26.75 -9.79
C HIS A 110 -12.28 26.95 -9.83
N CYS A 111 -13.06 26.09 -9.19
CA CYS A 111 -14.52 26.15 -9.19
C CYS A 111 -15.06 26.53 -7.80
N GLN A 112 -15.31 27.83 -7.55
CA GLN A 112 -15.91 28.28 -6.29
C GLN A 112 -17.43 27.96 -6.25
N GLY A 113 -17.79 26.82 -5.66
CA GLY A 113 -19.21 26.48 -5.43
C GLY A 113 -19.41 25.30 -4.48
N HIS A 114 -20.08 25.52 -3.34
CA HIS A 114 -20.34 24.51 -2.30
C HIS A 114 -21.08 23.25 -2.82
N ALA A 115 -21.94 23.38 -3.83
CA ALA A 115 -22.65 22.24 -4.44
C ALA A 115 -21.73 21.32 -5.27
N LEU A 116 -20.63 21.86 -5.81
CA LEU A 116 -19.65 21.11 -6.61
C LEU A 116 -18.76 20.24 -5.71
N GLN A 117 -18.48 20.70 -4.49
CA GLN A 117 -17.63 19.99 -3.53
C GLN A 117 -18.23 18.65 -3.09
N GLY A 118 -19.55 18.59 -2.87
CA GLY A 118 -20.25 17.33 -2.59
C GLY A 118 -20.20 16.33 -3.75
N ARG A 119 -20.28 16.82 -4.99
CA ARG A 119 -20.17 15.96 -6.19
C ARG A 119 -18.74 15.48 -6.44
N LEU A 120 -17.75 16.34 -6.21
CA LEU A 120 -16.32 16.01 -6.33
C LEU A 120 -15.91 14.93 -5.33
N GLN A 121 -16.38 15.01 -4.07
CA GLN A 121 -16.13 13.94 -3.09
C GLN A 121 -16.73 12.59 -3.51
N LEU A 122 -17.91 12.61 -4.13
CA LEU A 122 -18.57 11.41 -4.65
C LEU A 122 -17.83 10.80 -5.84
N LEU A 123 -17.31 11.66 -6.73
CA LEU A 123 -16.45 11.24 -7.84
C LEU A 123 -15.11 10.70 -7.35
N LEU A 124 -14.50 11.33 -6.34
CA LEU A 124 -13.25 10.89 -5.75
C LEU A 124 -13.39 9.48 -5.16
N LYS A 125 -14.42 9.23 -4.34
CA LYS A 125 -14.69 7.88 -3.79
C LYS A 125 -14.87 6.82 -4.87
N ARG A 126 -15.49 7.16 -6.00
CA ARG A 126 -15.63 6.24 -7.14
C ARG A 126 -14.29 6.00 -7.83
N ALA A 127 -13.49 7.04 -8.01
CA ALA A 127 -12.17 6.93 -8.63
C ALA A 127 -11.20 6.12 -7.75
N GLU A 128 -11.22 6.31 -6.44
CA GLU A 128 -10.46 5.51 -5.46
C GLU A 128 -10.76 4.01 -5.63
N PHE A 129 -12.03 3.63 -5.74
CA PHE A 129 -12.41 2.25 -5.99
C PHE A 129 -11.78 1.65 -7.26
N PHE A 130 -11.73 2.41 -8.36
CA PHE A 130 -11.13 1.93 -9.61
C PHE A 130 -9.61 1.86 -9.53
N VAL A 131 -8.97 2.80 -8.82
CA VAL A 131 -7.52 2.75 -8.55
C VAL A 131 -7.18 1.54 -7.70
N ASP A 132 -7.96 1.26 -6.65
CA ASP A 132 -7.80 0.07 -5.84
C ASP A 132 -7.99 -1.20 -6.66
N LEU A 133 -8.97 -1.22 -7.58
CA LEU A 133 -9.18 -2.34 -8.50
C LEU A 133 -7.99 -2.54 -9.45
N SER A 134 -7.40 -1.45 -9.96
CA SER A 134 -6.22 -1.50 -10.84
C SER A 134 -5.01 -2.12 -10.16
N ALA A 135 -4.90 -2.01 -8.84
CA ALA A 135 -3.82 -2.61 -8.05
C ALA A 135 -3.85 -4.14 -8.08
N PHE A 136 -4.99 -4.76 -8.41
CA PHE A 136 -5.12 -6.21 -8.54
C PHE A 136 -4.73 -6.74 -9.93
N GLU A 137 -4.68 -5.88 -10.95
CA GLU A 137 -4.29 -6.25 -12.31
C GLU A 137 -2.83 -5.85 -12.60
N TYR A 138 -1.93 -6.83 -12.64
CA TYR A 138 -0.51 -6.63 -12.97
C TYR A 138 -0.28 -5.94 -14.32
N SER A 139 -1.26 -5.97 -15.23
CA SER A 139 -1.24 -5.25 -16.51
C SER A 139 -1.03 -3.74 -16.34
N PHE A 140 -1.56 -3.16 -15.26
CA PHE A 140 -1.42 -1.73 -14.96
C PHE A 140 -0.03 -1.36 -14.39
N LEU A 141 0.79 -2.37 -14.07
CA LEU A 141 2.23 -2.31 -13.79
C LEU A 141 3.01 -1.31 -14.66
N ASN A 142 2.73 -1.37 -15.95
CA ASN A 142 3.50 -0.70 -16.99
C ASN A 142 2.96 0.68 -17.35
N LEU A 143 1.86 1.11 -16.75
CA LEU A 143 1.24 2.40 -17.06
C LEU A 143 1.81 3.51 -16.15
N PRO A 144 2.01 4.72 -16.68
CA PRO A 144 2.36 5.86 -15.83
C PRO A 144 1.25 6.11 -14.82
N LEU A 145 1.62 6.47 -13.59
CA LEU A 145 0.70 6.62 -12.45
C LEU A 145 -0.40 7.69 -12.65
N GLY A 146 -0.22 8.63 -13.58
CA GLY A 146 -1.25 9.61 -13.95
C GLY A 146 -2.22 9.13 -15.03
N THR A 147 -2.01 7.92 -15.58
CA THR A 147 -2.87 7.26 -16.58
C THR A 147 -3.77 6.19 -15.96
N ILE A 148 -3.39 5.70 -14.77
CA ILE A 148 -4.19 4.82 -13.89
C ILE A 148 -5.25 5.67 -13.19
#